data_AF-A0A7K3G5T5-F1
#
_entry.id   AF-A0A7K3G5T5-F1
#
_cell.length_a   1.000
_cell.length_b   1.000
_cell.length_c   1.000
_cell.angle_alpha   90.00
_cell.angle_beta   90.00
_cell.angle_gamma   90.00
#
_symmetry.space_group_name_H-M   'P 1'
#
loop_
_entity.id
_entity.type
_entity.pdbx_description
1 polymer ?
#
loop_
_entity_poly.entity_id
_entity_poly.type
_entity_poly.pdbx_seq_one_letter_code
_entity_poly.pdbx_strand_id
1 'polypeptide(L)'
;MTRLLRGTTDRTPETPETLETPVDPETPEPDGKETRDAPDTSEDEDAGGDGDSGGNRFTPRWRTIVLVTALTALLLGGSAFFHGAHQLRSTPAARNQALTDTAATVRVGGDVGEGLARIFSYAPARADAAERSAASVLSGRAARQYTELFAQVRESLTAQRLTLTTQAVRTGVIELKGNTARLLVFLDQTSRRDGAPATSAAAQLTVTAEFRDDRWLIVDIKAR
;
A
#
# COMPACT_ATOMS: atom_id res chain seq x y z
N MET A 1 10.80 3.44 65.21
CA MET A 1 11.79 4.48 64.88
C MET A 1 12.36 4.12 63.51
N THR A 2 12.29 4.88 62.43
CA THR A 2 11.84 6.26 62.22
C THR A 2 11.43 6.39 60.75
N ARG A 3 10.37 7.17 60.56
CA ARG A 3 9.65 7.57 59.35
C ARG A 3 10.45 8.65 58.58
N LEU A 4 10.09 8.84 57.29
CA LEU A 4 10.23 10.05 56.44
C LEU A 4 11.64 10.30 55.86
N LEU A 5 11.83 10.57 54.55
CA LEU A 5 11.28 11.65 53.72
C LEU A 5 11.10 11.14 52.26
N ARG A 6 9.91 11.12 51.65
CA ARG A 6 9.29 12.21 50.86
C ARG A 6 10.32 13.04 50.05
N GLY A 7 10.57 12.60 48.81
CA GLY A 7 11.22 13.37 47.75
C GLY A 7 10.36 13.28 46.49
N THR A 8 9.35 14.14 46.44
CA THR A 8 8.56 14.44 45.25
C THR A 8 9.50 14.98 44.17
N THR A 9 9.56 14.32 43.02
CA THR A 9 9.87 15.01 41.77
C THR A 9 8.79 14.61 40.78
N ASP A 10 7.74 15.42 40.86
CA ASP A 10 6.83 15.77 39.81
C ASP A 10 7.54 15.70 38.45
N ARG A 11 7.14 14.74 37.62
CA ARG A 11 7.47 14.72 36.20
C ARG A 11 6.15 14.58 35.47
N THR A 12 5.46 15.72 35.43
CA THR A 12 4.58 16.14 34.35
C THR A 12 4.94 15.42 33.03
N PRO A 13 4.08 14.55 32.49
CA PRO A 13 4.04 14.41 31.06
C PRO A 13 3.40 15.68 30.53
N GLU A 14 4.19 16.49 29.85
CA GLU A 14 3.70 17.67 29.15
C GLU A 14 2.58 17.25 28.20
N THR A 15 1.44 17.88 28.42
CA THR A 15 0.35 18.09 27.47
C THR A 15 0.92 18.34 26.07
N PRO A 16 0.60 17.56 25.03
CA PRO A 16 0.66 18.10 23.70
C PRO A 16 -0.45 19.16 23.60
N GLU A 17 -0.02 20.40 23.39
CA GLU A 17 -0.87 21.56 23.12
C GLU A 17 -1.99 21.19 22.15
N THR A 18 -3.20 21.24 22.68
CA THR A 18 -4.43 21.51 21.96
C THR A 18 -4.26 22.81 21.16
N LEU A 19 -4.15 22.71 19.84
CA LEU A 19 -4.47 23.81 18.93
C LEU A 19 -5.96 23.69 18.55
N GLU A 20 -6.83 24.01 19.50
CA GLU A 20 -8.12 24.65 19.21
C GLU A 20 -7.80 26.15 19.11
N THR A 21 -8.20 26.90 18.09
CA THR A 21 -9.52 27.51 17.82
C THR A 21 -9.26 28.46 16.60
N PRO A 22 -10.23 29.05 15.87
CA PRO A 22 -11.67 29.06 16.12
C PRO A 22 -12.58 28.84 14.90
N VAL A 23 -13.83 28.56 15.27
CA VAL A 23 -15.05 28.48 14.46
C VAL A 23 -15.70 29.87 14.37
N ASP A 24 -16.32 30.11 13.20
CA ASP A 24 -17.46 31.02 12.89
C ASP A 24 -17.29 32.54 12.86
N PRO A 25 -18.28 33.29 12.33
CA PRO A 25 -19.25 33.02 11.23
C PRO A 25 -19.36 34.23 10.27
N GLU A 26 -20.02 34.11 9.10
CA GLU A 26 -20.99 35.13 8.62
C GLU A 26 -21.55 34.75 7.23
N THR A 27 -22.80 34.31 7.26
CA THR A 27 -23.79 34.56 6.21
C THR A 27 -24.35 35.97 6.44
N PRO A 28 -24.70 36.70 5.37
CA PRO A 28 -26.07 37.19 5.34
C PRO A 28 -26.77 36.93 4.01
N GLU A 29 -28.05 36.61 4.15
CA GLU A 29 -29.11 36.63 3.13
C GLU A 29 -29.25 38.04 2.50
N PRO A 30 -30.08 38.15 1.45
CA PRO A 30 -31.43 38.59 1.76
C PRO A 30 -32.52 37.77 1.03
N ASP A 31 -33.42 37.23 1.84
CA ASP A 31 -34.81 37.68 1.98
C ASP A 31 -35.67 37.82 0.71
N GLY A 32 -36.74 37.03 0.68
CA GLY A 32 -38.07 37.63 0.56
C GLY A 32 -38.95 37.18 -0.61
N LYS A 33 -40.06 36.52 -0.22
CA LYS A 33 -41.38 36.38 -0.88
C LYS A 33 -41.53 35.18 -1.83
N GLU A 34 -42.09 34.05 -1.39
CA GLU A 34 -43.46 33.77 -0.88
C GLU A 34 -44.51 33.63 -2.00
N THR A 35 -45.20 32.49 -1.94
CA THR A 35 -46.57 32.19 -2.38
C THR A 35 -46.91 31.92 -3.86
N ARG A 36 -47.22 30.64 -4.07
CA ARG A 36 -48.51 30.06 -4.51
C ARG A 36 -49.02 30.26 -5.94
N ASP A 37 -49.58 29.12 -6.35
CA ASP A 37 -50.71 28.90 -7.24
C ASP A 37 -50.44 28.84 -8.75
N ALA A 38 -50.72 27.63 -9.25
CA ALA A 38 -51.20 27.38 -10.59
C ALA A 38 -52.36 28.33 -10.93
N PRO A 39 -52.55 28.65 -12.21
CA PRO A 39 -53.37 27.74 -12.99
C PRO A 39 -52.86 27.48 -14.40
N ASP A 40 -53.31 26.32 -14.85
CA ASP A 40 -53.65 25.95 -16.21
C ASP A 40 -54.26 27.13 -16.99
N THR A 41 -53.84 27.32 -18.24
CA THR A 41 -54.70 27.55 -19.43
C THR A 41 -53.79 27.91 -20.60
N SER A 42 -53.76 26.98 -21.54
CA SER A 42 -53.47 27.12 -22.96
C SER A 42 -53.90 28.46 -23.56
N GLU A 43 -53.13 28.99 -24.50
CA GLU A 43 -53.63 29.26 -25.85
C GLU A 43 -52.46 29.63 -26.77
N ASP A 44 -52.32 28.82 -27.81
CA ASP A 44 -51.60 29.11 -29.03
C ASP A 44 -52.20 30.35 -29.69
N GLU A 45 -51.38 31.29 -30.16
CA GLU A 45 -51.67 31.95 -31.43
C GLU A 45 -50.40 32.06 -32.27
N ASP A 46 -50.46 31.28 -33.34
CA ASP A 46 -49.64 31.28 -34.53
C ASP A 46 -49.73 32.64 -35.25
N ALA A 47 -48.61 33.07 -35.83
CA ALA A 47 -48.50 33.55 -37.20
C ALA A 47 -47.45 34.66 -37.36
N GLY A 48 -46.37 34.27 -38.04
CA GLY A 48 -45.97 34.95 -39.28
C GLY A 48 -45.12 36.21 -39.16
N GLY A 49 -44.01 36.21 -39.90
CA GLY A 49 -43.39 37.43 -40.39
C GLY A 49 -41.88 37.39 -40.34
N ASP A 50 -41.28 37.13 -41.50
CA ASP A 50 -39.85 37.17 -41.78
C ASP A 50 -39.13 38.41 -41.21
N GLY A 51 -38.02 38.14 -40.53
CA GLY A 51 -37.03 39.12 -40.11
C GLY A 51 -35.67 38.44 -40.03
N ASP A 52 -34.94 38.48 -41.15
CA ASP A 52 -33.55 38.07 -41.25
C ASP A 52 -32.70 38.74 -40.15
N SER A 53 -32.06 37.92 -39.30
CA SER A 53 -30.77 38.22 -38.65
C SER A 53 -30.27 37.03 -37.80
N GLY A 54 -29.25 36.31 -38.31
CA GLY A 54 -28.15 35.83 -37.47
C GLY A 54 -28.33 34.54 -36.65
N GLY A 55 -28.94 33.48 -37.18
CA GLY A 55 -29.07 32.19 -36.49
C GLY A 55 -27.91 31.22 -36.75
N ASN A 56 -26.86 31.34 -35.95
CA ASN A 56 -25.65 30.50 -35.85
C ASN A 56 -25.72 29.08 -36.49
N ARG A 57 -25.09 28.91 -37.67
CA ARG A 57 -24.89 27.60 -38.33
C ARG A 57 -23.89 26.75 -37.54
N PHE A 58 -24.35 26.09 -36.50
CA PHE A 58 -23.56 25.02 -35.87
C PHE A 58 -23.44 23.86 -36.86
N THR A 59 -22.28 23.79 -37.50
CA THR A 59 -21.93 22.78 -38.50
C THR A 59 -22.19 21.34 -38.00
N PRO A 60 -22.50 20.39 -38.90
CA PRO A 60 -22.74 18.97 -38.56
C PRO A 60 -21.57 18.32 -37.82
N ARG A 61 -20.37 18.91 -37.94
CA ARG A 61 -19.14 18.50 -37.26
C ARG A 61 -19.26 18.57 -35.74
N TRP A 62 -20.00 19.53 -35.18
CA TRP A 62 -20.15 19.60 -33.72
C TRP A 62 -21.02 18.46 -33.17
N ARG A 63 -22.11 18.11 -33.86
CA ARG A 63 -22.92 16.93 -33.50
C ARG A 63 -22.10 15.65 -33.60
N THR A 64 -21.26 15.49 -34.62
CA THR A 64 -20.36 14.33 -34.75
C THR A 64 -19.32 14.29 -33.63
N ILE A 65 -18.73 15.43 -33.26
CA ILE A 65 -17.76 15.52 -32.16
C ILE A 65 -18.42 15.16 -30.82
N VAL A 66 -19.61 15.66 -30.54
CA VAL A 66 -20.35 15.34 -29.29
C VAL A 66 -20.68 13.86 -29.23
N LEU A 67 -21.10 13.27 -30.35
CA LEU A 67 -21.50 11.87 -30.42
C LEU A 67 -20.29 10.93 -30.29
N VAL A 68 -19.16 11.26 -30.91
CA VAL A 68 -17.89 10.53 -30.74
C VAL A 68 -17.36 10.65 -29.32
N THR A 69 -17.46 11.84 -28.71
CA THR A 69 -17.01 12.05 -27.32
C THR A 69 -17.88 11.28 -26.34
N ALA A 70 -19.21 11.28 -26.53
CA ALA A 70 -20.14 10.50 -25.72
C ALA A 70 -19.90 8.99 -25.86
N LEU A 71 -19.67 8.49 -27.08
CA LEU A 71 -19.37 7.08 -27.32
C LEU A 71 -18.03 6.68 -26.68
N THR A 72 -17.02 7.55 -26.78
CA THR A 72 -15.70 7.32 -26.17
C THR A 72 -15.78 7.34 -24.65
N ALA A 73 -16.53 8.27 -24.07
CA ALA A 73 -16.79 8.32 -22.63
C ALA A 73 -17.56 7.08 -22.15
N LEU A 74 -18.49 6.56 -22.94
CA LEU A 74 -19.23 5.34 -22.63
C LEU A 74 -18.36 4.08 -22.74
N LEU A 75 -17.48 4.02 -23.73
CA LEU A 75 -16.50 2.94 -23.90
C LEU A 75 -15.47 2.95 -22.77
N LEU A 76 -14.93 4.12 -22.41
CA LEU A 76 -13.97 4.30 -21.32
C LEU A 76 -14.62 4.06 -19.94
N GLY A 77 -15.83 4.59 -19.73
CA GLY A 77 -16.60 4.38 -18.50
C GLY A 77 -17.05 2.93 -18.34
N GLY A 78 -17.53 2.30 -19.42
CA GLY A 78 -17.93 0.90 -19.45
C GLY A 78 -16.76 -0.06 -19.24
N SER A 79 -15.60 0.21 -19.84
CA SER A 79 -14.39 -0.59 -19.62
C SER A 79 -13.80 -0.39 -18.22
N ALA A 80 -13.80 0.84 -17.68
CA ALA A 80 -13.40 1.09 -16.30
C ALA A 80 -14.34 0.44 -15.27
N PHE A 81 -15.66 0.49 -15.50
CA PHE A 81 -16.65 -0.17 -14.66
C PHE A 81 -16.55 -1.69 -14.76
N PHE A 82 -16.30 -2.24 -15.96
CA PHE A 82 -16.10 -3.68 -16.14
C PHE A 82 -14.81 -4.16 -15.47
N HIS A 83 -13.72 -3.39 -15.55
CA HIS A 83 -12.48 -3.67 -14.82
C HIS A 83 -12.67 -3.57 -13.30
N GLY A 84 -13.40 -2.57 -12.82
CA GLY A 84 -13.74 -2.40 -11.41
C GLY A 84 -14.64 -3.53 -10.89
N ALA A 85 -15.66 -3.91 -11.66
CA ALA A 85 -16.58 -4.99 -11.32
C ALA A 85 -15.90 -6.38 -11.35
N HIS A 86 -14.94 -6.61 -12.24
CA HIS A 86 -14.15 -7.84 -12.22
C HIS A 86 -13.24 -7.95 -10.99
N GLN A 87 -12.67 -6.83 -10.53
CA GLN A 87 -11.88 -6.80 -9.28
C GLN A 87 -12.75 -7.13 -8.05
N LEU A 88 -14.02 -6.69 -8.01
CA LEU A 88 -14.93 -6.95 -6.90
C LEU A 88 -15.62 -8.33 -6.93
N ARG A 89 -15.91 -8.88 -8.12
CA ARG A 89 -16.65 -10.15 -8.27
C ARG A 89 -15.78 -11.39 -8.16
N SER A 90 -14.47 -11.25 -8.28
CA SER A 90 -13.54 -12.30 -7.90
C SER A 90 -13.43 -12.36 -6.39
N THR A 91 -14.18 -13.21 -5.70
CA THR A 91 -14.02 -13.44 -4.25
C THR A 91 -12.57 -13.89 -3.97
N PRO A 92 -11.67 -13.00 -3.50
CA PRO A 92 -10.24 -13.32 -3.45
C PRO A 92 -9.97 -14.46 -2.47
N ALA A 93 -10.79 -14.55 -1.41
CA ALA A 93 -10.74 -15.60 -0.41
C ALA A 93 -11.10 -16.99 -0.97
N ALA A 94 -12.12 -17.11 -1.84
CA ALA A 94 -12.58 -18.41 -2.35
C ALA A 94 -11.57 -19.06 -3.31
N ARG A 95 -10.68 -18.27 -3.91
CA ARG A 95 -9.59 -18.75 -4.78
C ARG A 95 -8.22 -18.71 -4.10
N ASN A 96 -8.18 -18.33 -2.82
CA ASN A 96 -6.94 -18.29 -2.07
C ASN A 96 -6.62 -19.69 -1.58
N GLN A 97 -5.65 -20.34 -2.24
CA GLN A 97 -5.19 -21.65 -1.82
C GLN A 97 -4.61 -21.62 -0.42
N ALA A 98 -4.26 -20.45 0.12
CA ALA A 98 -3.77 -20.34 1.48
C ALA A 98 -4.78 -20.84 2.52
N LEU A 99 -6.08 -20.77 2.19
CA LEU A 99 -7.19 -21.21 3.05
C LEU A 99 -7.62 -22.66 2.81
N THR A 100 -7.29 -23.24 1.65
CA THR A 100 -7.73 -24.59 1.25
C THR A 100 -6.59 -25.61 1.24
N ASP A 101 -5.35 -25.16 1.14
CA ASP A 101 -4.13 -25.98 1.14
C ASP A 101 -3.20 -25.54 2.27
N THR A 102 -3.47 -26.04 3.46
CA THR A 102 -2.66 -25.76 4.66
C THR A 102 -1.22 -26.24 4.50
N ALA A 103 -0.98 -27.33 3.77
CA ALA A 103 0.34 -27.89 3.59
C ALA A 103 1.22 -26.97 2.73
N ALA A 104 0.69 -26.46 1.62
CA ALA A 104 1.38 -25.48 0.79
C ALA A 104 1.61 -24.16 1.54
N THR A 105 0.62 -23.70 2.33
CA THR A 105 0.73 -22.50 3.18
C THR A 105 1.86 -22.61 4.20
N VAL A 106 1.95 -23.73 4.93
CA VAL A 106 3.01 -23.95 5.91
C VAL A 106 4.37 -24.02 5.22
N ARG A 107 4.46 -24.72 4.08
CA ARG A 107 5.70 -24.84 3.31
C ARG A 107 6.21 -23.49 2.85
N VAL A 108 5.38 -22.68 2.18
CA VAL A 108 5.81 -21.38 1.68
C VAL A 108 6.14 -20.41 2.82
N GLY A 109 5.37 -20.45 3.91
CA GLY A 109 5.64 -19.64 5.10
C GLY A 109 6.97 -19.99 5.76
N GLY A 110 7.31 -21.28 5.84
CA GLY A 110 8.59 -21.77 6.35
C GLY A 110 9.76 -21.38 5.43
N ASP A 111 9.69 -21.76 4.16
CA ASP A 111 10.77 -21.57 3.19
C ASP A 111 11.14 -20.08 3.02
N VAL A 112 10.12 -19.22 2.90
CA VAL A 112 10.33 -17.77 2.77
C VAL A 112 10.85 -17.17 4.08
N GLY A 113 10.28 -17.55 5.22
CA GLY A 113 10.72 -17.06 6.53
C GLY A 113 12.17 -17.41 6.84
N GLU A 114 12.55 -18.67 6.61
CA GLU A 114 13.93 -19.14 6.77
C GLU A 114 14.87 -18.48 5.76
N GLY A 115 14.44 -18.37 4.49
CA GLY A 115 15.20 -17.68 3.46
C GLY A 115 15.53 -16.24 3.84
N LEU A 116 14.54 -15.48 4.31
CA LEU A 116 14.72 -14.09 4.77
C LEU A 116 15.65 -14.02 6.00
N ALA A 117 15.44 -14.86 7.00
CA ALA A 117 16.28 -14.90 8.20
C ALA A 117 17.75 -15.16 7.83
N ARG A 118 17.99 -16.07 6.88
CA ARG A 118 19.33 -16.43 6.42
C ARG A 118 20.01 -15.30 5.64
N ILE A 119 19.33 -14.67 4.69
CA ILE A 119 19.95 -13.63 3.84
C ILE A 119 20.20 -12.33 4.58
N PHE A 120 19.38 -12.01 5.59
CA PHE A 120 19.53 -10.80 6.41
C PHE A 120 20.34 -11.04 7.69
N SER A 121 20.99 -12.21 7.82
CA SER A 121 21.94 -12.48 8.89
C SER A 121 23.37 -12.33 8.38
N TYR A 122 24.12 -11.40 8.94
CA TYR A 122 25.46 -11.03 8.53
C TYR A 122 26.45 -11.21 9.68
N ALA A 123 27.61 -11.77 9.35
CA ALA A 123 28.77 -11.77 10.22
C ALA A 123 30.00 -11.38 9.40
N PRO A 124 31.00 -10.69 9.99
CA PRO A 124 32.20 -10.27 9.26
C PRO A 124 32.93 -11.43 8.57
N ALA A 125 32.96 -12.60 9.21
CA ALA A 125 33.59 -13.81 8.68
C ALA A 125 32.75 -14.55 7.60
N ARG A 126 31.52 -14.10 7.30
CA ARG A 126 30.56 -14.81 6.44
C ARG A 126 29.86 -13.93 5.41
N ALA A 127 30.39 -12.75 5.11
CA ALA A 127 29.82 -11.85 4.10
C ALA A 127 29.59 -12.56 2.75
N ASP A 128 30.59 -13.29 2.26
CA ASP A 128 30.50 -14.03 0.99
C ASP A 128 29.53 -15.21 1.04
N ALA A 129 29.28 -15.77 2.23
CA ALA A 129 28.29 -16.84 2.40
C ALA A 129 26.85 -16.29 2.37
N ALA A 130 26.64 -15.07 2.85
CA ALA A 130 25.35 -14.38 2.77
C ALA A 130 24.98 -14.09 1.32
N GLU A 131 25.92 -13.59 0.50
CA GLU A 131 25.68 -13.35 -0.93
C GLU A 131 25.32 -14.62 -1.70
N ARG A 132 26.07 -15.72 -1.49
CA ARG A 132 25.76 -17.01 -2.13
C ARG A 132 24.40 -17.55 -1.69
N SER A 133 24.06 -17.39 -0.41
CA SER A 133 22.75 -17.78 0.10
C SER A 133 21.65 -16.95 -0.55
N ALA A 134 21.85 -15.64 -0.68
CA ALA A 134 20.93 -14.72 -1.34
C ALA A 134 20.71 -15.07 -2.80
N ALA A 135 21.76 -15.41 -3.55
CA ALA A 135 21.64 -15.85 -4.94
C ALA A 135 20.80 -17.13 -5.10
N SER A 136 20.73 -17.97 -4.06
CA SER A 136 19.91 -19.19 -4.09
C SER A 136 18.44 -18.95 -3.78
N VAL A 137 18.09 -17.94 -2.98
CA VAL A 137 16.71 -17.70 -2.52
C VAL A 137 16.05 -16.46 -3.13
N LEU A 138 16.84 -15.52 -3.66
CA LEU A 138 16.36 -14.30 -4.27
C LEU A 138 16.41 -14.39 -5.78
N SER A 139 15.41 -13.82 -6.43
CA SER A 139 15.39 -13.64 -7.88
C SER A 139 14.73 -12.31 -8.25
N GLY A 140 14.70 -11.97 -9.54
CA GLY A 140 13.97 -10.82 -10.04
C GLY A 140 14.40 -9.48 -9.40
N ARG A 141 13.42 -8.73 -8.87
CA ARG A 141 13.66 -7.42 -8.24
C ARG A 141 14.31 -7.55 -6.87
N ALA A 142 13.91 -8.54 -6.08
CA ALA A 142 14.46 -8.75 -4.74
C ALA A 142 15.98 -8.98 -4.76
N ALA A 143 16.50 -9.74 -5.73
CA ALA A 143 17.93 -9.95 -5.88
C ALA A 143 18.69 -8.63 -6.09
N ARG A 144 18.17 -7.73 -6.94
CA ARG A 144 18.79 -6.43 -7.21
C ARG A 144 18.78 -5.53 -5.99
N GLN A 145 17.63 -5.43 -5.32
CA GLN A 145 17.48 -4.62 -4.10
C GLN A 145 18.42 -5.10 -2.99
N TYR A 146 18.56 -6.41 -2.84
CA TYR A 146 19.48 -7.00 -1.88
C TYR A 146 20.94 -6.66 -2.19
N THR A 147 21.37 -6.79 -3.44
CA THR A 147 22.76 -6.47 -3.83
C THR A 147 23.11 -5.00 -3.52
N GLU A 148 22.19 -4.08 -3.80
CA GLU A 148 22.38 -2.65 -3.50
C GLU A 148 22.50 -2.38 -2.00
N LEU A 149 21.58 -2.93 -1.20
CA LEU A 149 21.62 -2.79 0.27
C LEU A 149 22.86 -3.44 0.87
N PHE A 150 23.22 -4.64 0.41
CA PHE A 150 24.36 -5.37 0.93
C PHE A 150 25.68 -4.67 0.63
N ALA A 151 25.81 -4.01 -0.52
CA ALA A 151 26.99 -3.20 -0.84
C ALA A 151 27.25 -2.12 0.21
N GLN A 152 26.20 -1.43 0.67
CA GLN A 152 26.30 -0.40 1.72
C GLN A 152 26.63 -0.99 3.10
N VAL A 153 26.04 -2.14 3.42
CA VAL A 153 26.25 -2.81 4.72
C VAL A 153 27.65 -3.41 4.83
N ARG A 154 28.24 -3.90 3.74
CA ARG A 154 29.54 -4.59 3.73
C ARG A 154 30.68 -3.75 4.32
N GLU A 155 30.72 -2.47 4.02
CA GLU A 155 31.72 -1.56 4.59
C GLU A 155 31.60 -1.47 6.11
N SER A 156 30.36 -1.39 6.62
CA SER A 156 30.07 -1.36 8.05
C SER A 156 30.37 -2.68 8.76
N LEU A 157 30.19 -3.83 8.09
CA LEU A 157 30.55 -5.15 8.65
C LEU A 157 32.03 -5.24 8.98
N THR A 158 32.90 -4.74 8.09
CA THR A 158 34.35 -4.80 8.26
C THR A 158 34.86 -3.72 9.23
N ALA A 159 34.42 -2.47 9.06
CA ALA A 159 34.90 -1.34 9.85
C ALA A 159 34.47 -1.42 11.32
N GLN A 160 33.27 -1.92 11.59
CA GLN A 160 32.68 -1.92 12.94
C GLN A 160 32.59 -3.32 13.55
N ARG A 161 33.02 -4.37 12.83
CA ARG A 161 32.80 -5.78 13.23
C ARG A 161 31.34 -6.05 13.62
N LEU A 162 30.43 -5.47 12.85
CA LEU A 162 29.01 -5.58 13.08
C LEU A 162 28.56 -7.01 12.78
N THR A 163 27.86 -7.63 13.73
CA THR A 163 27.11 -8.87 13.53
C THR A 163 25.63 -8.52 13.55
N LEU A 164 24.91 -8.89 12.50
CA LEU A 164 23.45 -8.75 12.42
C LEU A 164 22.84 -10.14 12.36
N THR A 165 21.93 -10.44 13.29
CA THR A 165 21.18 -11.69 13.29
C THR A 165 19.71 -11.36 13.05
N THR A 166 19.10 -11.99 12.06
CA THR A 166 17.68 -11.81 11.74
C THR A 166 16.92 -13.12 11.96
N GLN A 167 15.75 -13.04 12.57
CA GLN A 167 14.86 -14.17 12.79
C GLN A 167 13.45 -13.84 12.34
N ALA A 168 12.81 -14.75 11.60
CA ALA A 168 11.39 -14.64 11.28
C ALA A 168 10.57 -15.11 12.49
N VAL A 169 10.00 -14.16 13.23
CA VAL A 169 9.21 -14.47 14.42
C VAL A 169 7.80 -14.89 14.07
N ARG A 170 7.21 -14.33 13.00
CA ARG A 170 5.88 -14.70 12.50
C ARG A 170 5.81 -14.57 10.98
N THR A 171 5.12 -15.50 10.34
CA THR A 171 4.86 -15.47 8.89
C THR A 171 3.36 -15.70 8.67
N GLY A 172 2.77 -14.88 7.79
CA GLY A 172 1.37 -14.97 7.40
C GLY A 172 1.24 -14.94 5.89
N VAL A 173 0.65 -15.98 5.29
CA VAL A 173 0.38 -16.02 3.85
C VAL A 173 -0.90 -15.24 3.58
N ILE A 174 -0.78 -14.10 2.92
CA ILE A 174 -1.93 -13.26 2.57
C ILE A 174 -2.65 -13.86 1.36
N GLU A 175 -1.90 -14.45 0.44
CA GLU A 175 -2.41 -15.01 -0.81
C GLU A 175 -1.50 -16.11 -1.33
N LEU A 176 -2.09 -17.20 -1.79
CA LEU A 176 -1.44 -18.29 -2.50
C LEU A 176 -2.29 -18.67 -3.72
N LYS A 177 -1.67 -18.65 -4.89
CA LYS A 177 -2.31 -18.96 -6.18
C LYS A 177 -1.34 -19.74 -7.05
N GLY A 178 -1.53 -21.05 -7.15
CA GLY A 178 -0.66 -21.93 -7.92
C GLY A 178 0.78 -21.81 -7.43
N ASN A 179 1.64 -21.25 -8.29
CA ASN A 179 3.07 -21.09 -8.02
C ASN A 179 3.43 -19.70 -7.46
N THR A 180 2.49 -18.83 -7.13
CA THR A 180 2.80 -17.49 -6.59
C THR A 180 2.18 -17.32 -5.21
N ALA A 181 2.97 -16.76 -4.29
CA ALA A 181 2.55 -16.46 -2.93
C ALA A 181 2.90 -15.03 -2.54
N ARG A 182 2.03 -14.41 -1.75
CA ARG A 182 2.27 -13.10 -1.13
C ARG A 182 2.13 -13.25 0.37
N LEU A 183 3.17 -12.85 1.09
CA LEU A 183 3.31 -13.07 2.52
C LEU A 183 3.55 -11.76 3.26
N LEU A 184 3.13 -11.72 4.51
CA LEU A 184 3.59 -10.78 5.51
C LEU A 184 4.51 -11.49 6.48
N VAL A 185 5.70 -10.95 6.68
CA VAL A 185 6.72 -11.53 7.55
C VAL A 185 7.12 -10.50 8.60
N PHE A 186 7.05 -10.91 9.86
CA PHE A 186 7.60 -10.16 10.98
C PHE A 186 8.96 -10.73 11.32
N LEU A 187 9.94 -9.85 11.39
CA LEU A 187 11.32 -10.14 11.67
C LEU A 187 11.72 -9.48 12.99
N ASP A 188 12.57 -10.15 13.75
CA ASP A 188 13.32 -9.56 14.84
C ASP A 188 14.81 -9.58 14.46
N GLN A 189 15.46 -8.44 14.59
CA GLN A 189 16.84 -8.23 14.20
C GLN A 189 17.65 -7.81 15.40
N THR A 190 18.68 -8.57 15.73
CA THR A 190 19.65 -8.23 16.77
C THR A 190 20.95 -7.81 16.12
N SER A 191 21.40 -6.60 16.41
CA SER A 191 22.68 -6.06 15.96
C SER A 191 23.66 -6.01 17.13
N ARG A 192 24.90 -6.48 16.91
CA ARG A 192 25.99 -6.43 17.89
C ARG A 192 27.24 -5.86 17.23
N ARG A 193 27.76 -4.77 17.78
CA ARG A 193 29.06 -4.21 17.41
C ARG A 193 30.10 -4.64 18.46
N ASP A 194 31.36 -4.79 18.04
CA ASP A 194 32.43 -5.02 19.01
C ASP A 194 32.55 -3.85 20.00
N GLY A 195 32.59 -4.18 21.29
CA GLY A 195 32.65 -3.20 22.38
C GLY A 195 31.34 -2.50 22.73
N ALA A 196 30.22 -2.83 22.08
CA ALA A 196 28.90 -2.25 22.38
C ALA A 196 27.88 -3.32 22.81
N PRO A 197 26.85 -2.96 23.60
CA PRO A 197 25.73 -3.85 23.88
C PRO A 197 24.98 -4.20 22.59
N ALA A 198 24.29 -5.34 22.60
CA ALA A 198 23.41 -5.73 21.50
C ALA A 198 22.13 -4.88 21.52
N THR A 199 21.66 -4.50 20.34
CA THR A 199 20.42 -3.73 20.13
C THR A 199 19.48 -4.53 19.24
N SER A 200 18.21 -4.63 19.65
CA SER A 200 17.17 -5.32 18.88
C SER A 200 16.23 -4.34 18.19
N ALA A 201 15.77 -4.70 16.99
CA ALA A 201 14.80 -3.96 16.20
C ALA A 201 13.83 -4.92 15.50
N ALA A 202 12.54 -4.60 15.53
CA ALA A 202 11.53 -5.33 14.78
C ALA A 202 11.40 -4.75 13.36
N ALA A 203 11.16 -5.62 12.38
CA ALA A 203 10.87 -5.22 11.01
C ALA A 203 9.67 -6.00 10.45
N GLN A 204 8.91 -5.35 9.57
CA GLN A 204 7.77 -5.95 8.89
C GLN A 204 7.95 -5.84 7.39
N LEU A 205 7.88 -6.99 6.70
CA LEU A 205 8.08 -7.09 5.26
C LEU A 205 6.86 -7.69 4.58
N THR A 206 6.46 -7.10 3.45
CA THR A 206 5.60 -7.76 2.47
C THR A 206 6.47 -8.39 1.40
N VAL A 207 6.29 -9.68 1.18
CA VAL A 207 7.15 -10.50 0.32
C VAL A 207 6.33 -11.18 -0.74
N THR A 208 6.82 -11.17 -1.98
CA THR A 208 6.26 -11.98 -3.06
C THR A 208 7.24 -13.10 -3.36
N ALA A 209 6.74 -14.33 -3.37
CA ALA A 209 7.51 -15.52 -3.66
C ALA A 209 6.89 -16.28 -4.84
N GLU A 210 7.74 -16.96 -5.60
CA GLU A 210 7.35 -17.81 -6.71
C GLU A 210 7.98 -19.20 -6.57
N PHE A 211 7.18 -20.24 -6.80
CA PHE A 211 7.62 -21.63 -6.77
C PHE A 211 8.16 -22.03 -8.14
N ARG A 212 9.48 -22.25 -8.20
CA ARG A 212 10.22 -22.64 -9.41
C ARG A 212 11.24 -23.71 -9.03
N ASP A 213 11.45 -24.71 -9.88
CA ASP A 213 12.46 -25.75 -9.66
C ASP A 213 12.39 -26.42 -8.27
N ASP A 214 11.16 -26.76 -7.85
CA ASP A 214 10.83 -27.39 -6.56
C ASP A 214 11.20 -26.55 -5.31
N ARG A 215 11.38 -25.24 -5.47
CA ARG A 215 11.71 -24.32 -4.37
C ARG A 215 10.98 -22.99 -4.48
N TRP A 216 10.75 -22.34 -3.35
CA TRP A 216 10.26 -20.96 -3.31
C TRP A 216 11.41 -19.97 -3.47
N LEU A 217 11.26 -19.06 -4.42
CA LEU A 217 12.17 -17.96 -4.69
C LEU A 217 11.48 -16.64 -4.35
N ILE A 218 12.16 -15.78 -3.61
CA ILE A 218 11.68 -14.45 -3.26
C ILE A 218 11.96 -13.52 -4.44
N VAL A 219 10.91 -12.96 -5.03
CA VAL A 219 10.99 -12.12 -6.24
C VAL A 219 10.82 -10.63 -5.96
N ASP A 220 10.18 -10.28 -4.83
CA ASP A 220 9.95 -8.90 -4.40
C ASP A 220 9.91 -8.80 -2.86
N ILE A 221 10.49 -7.73 -2.32
CA ILE A 221 10.49 -7.42 -0.89
C ILE A 221 10.15 -5.94 -0.72
N LYS A 222 9.21 -5.65 0.16
CA LYS A 222 8.80 -4.28 0.51
C LYS A 222 8.70 -4.12 2.02
N ALA A 223 9.38 -3.12 2.58
CA ALA A 223 9.17 -2.70 3.95
C ALA A 223 7.77 -2.08 4.12
N ARG A 224 7.21 -2.19 5.33
CA ARG A 224 5.93 -1.60 5.72
C ARG A 224 6.13 -0.40 6.63
#